data_AF-A0A2C5YWA1-F1
#
_entry.id   AF-A0A2C5YWA1-F1
#
_cell.length_a   1.000
_cell.length_b   1.000
_cell.length_c   1.000
_cell.angle_alpha   90.00
_cell.angle_beta   90.00
_cell.angle_gamma   90.00
#
_symmetry.space_group_name_H-M   'P 1'
#
loop_
_entity.id
_entity.type
_entity.pdbx_description
1 polymer ?
#
loop_
_entity_poly.entity_id
_entity_poly.type
_entity_poly.pdbx_seq_one_letter_code
_entity_poly.pdbx_strand_id
1 'polypeptide(L)'
;MIKTGILCLCLTALVAATLVVTAPEAAMATQQGQATRRDKEAAAFERFCKKDGCSDNLWNAFAGHRGSFLEFCNATNKSSRAPWDLVPDTRQGERAQLACLGSLRFADSCKCLMSDTGCEEDNECYRGIYEGFKGDLGQVSEFCVATLREVPFRPLEPAEALEGLEGHCRDANQLIDACRCAYGGSPWAVPGATRCGKCYLAIERAKGSDPMDVYSYCKTIRRELWGLDKGQPVPDSFQIPLDMTLGCNSAHDMYSACGCITSEESIWTYPQCVQSPCYRFLDQSSGDTRNFCKTWRRAKAFPDDIDFPVIPGLEYKCPSDADIQEVCECIAPGLGLDWEVPRCSDIKCYRVLDQEYLPVLRGIRILCNMYSSPRHSRRPRNAVRDGCGKRRAIEQVCGCVSPAEDFAAYEEPTNVTGL
;
A
#
# COMPACT_ATOMS: atom_id res chain seq x y z
N MET A 1 -0.89 -41.11 67.51
CA MET A 1 0.43 -40.81 68.09
C MET A 1 1.07 -39.70 67.28
N ILE A 2 1.46 -38.64 67.97
CA ILE A 2 1.92 -37.34 67.45
C ILE A 2 3.38 -37.42 67.01
N LYS A 3 3.72 -36.73 65.91
CA LYS A 3 5.02 -36.15 65.46
C LYS A 3 4.81 -35.87 63.96
N THR A 4 5.18 -34.77 63.30
CA THR A 4 6.25 -33.77 63.42
C THR A 4 6.03 -32.85 62.20
N GLY A 5 6.24 -31.53 62.24
CA GLY A 5 6.29 -30.78 60.98
C GLY A 5 5.99 -29.28 60.96
N ILE A 6 6.50 -28.47 61.89
CA ILE A 6 6.52 -27.00 61.72
C ILE A 6 7.84 -26.48 62.29
N LEU A 7 8.91 -26.52 61.48
CA LEU A 7 10.19 -25.84 61.75
C LEU A 7 11.07 -25.89 60.49
N CYS A 8 10.60 -25.34 59.37
CA CYS A 8 11.43 -25.18 58.16
C CYS A 8 10.97 -24.05 57.23
N LEU A 9 10.42 -22.95 57.77
CA LEU A 9 9.96 -21.81 56.94
C LEU A 9 10.51 -20.43 57.35
N CYS A 10 11.30 -20.31 58.43
CA CYS A 10 11.83 -19.01 58.86
C CYS A 10 13.28 -18.72 58.42
N LEU A 11 13.99 -19.67 57.79
CA LEU A 11 15.40 -19.50 57.42
C LEU A 11 15.63 -19.06 55.96
N THR A 12 14.62 -19.13 55.09
CA THR A 12 14.74 -18.65 53.70
C THR A 12 14.42 -17.16 53.54
N ALA A 13 13.72 -16.54 54.50
CA ALA A 13 13.42 -15.10 54.45
C ALA A 13 14.62 -14.21 54.85
N LEU A 14 15.61 -14.74 55.58
CA LEU A 14 16.75 -13.93 56.03
C LEU A 14 17.88 -13.80 54.99
N VAL A 15 17.92 -14.65 53.96
CA VAL A 15 18.96 -14.61 52.92
C VAL A 15 18.61 -13.65 51.78
N ALA A 16 17.32 -13.33 51.58
CA ALA A 16 16.89 -12.34 50.59
C ALA A 16 17.11 -10.88 51.06
N ALA A 17 17.23 -10.64 52.37
CA ALA A 17 17.40 -9.30 52.94
C ALA A 17 18.87 -8.81 52.94
N THR A 18 19.85 -9.69 52.75
CA THR A 18 21.28 -9.33 52.77
C THR A 18 21.88 -9.06 51.38
N LEU A 19 21.15 -9.29 50.29
CA LEU A 19 21.59 -8.96 48.92
C LEU A 19 21.18 -7.56 48.44
N VAL A 20 20.47 -6.77 49.25
CA VAL A 20 19.97 -5.43 48.86
C VAL A 20 20.97 -4.30 49.18
N VAL A 21 22.09 -4.57 49.88
CA VAL A 21 22.98 -3.52 50.39
C VAL A 21 24.15 -3.17 49.44
N THR A 22 24.36 -3.89 48.33
CA THR A 22 25.44 -3.59 47.36
C THR A 22 24.98 -3.10 45.98
N ALA A 23 23.69 -2.80 45.79
CA ALA A 23 23.13 -2.32 44.53
C ALA A 23 23.10 -0.78 44.26
N PRO A 24 23.52 0.16 45.14
CA PRO A 24 23.35 1.59 44.85
C PRO A 24 24.32 2.10 43.77
N GLU A 25 25.51 1.51 43.62
CA GLU A 25 26.52 2.00 42.66
C GLU A 25 26.18 1.65 41.21
N ALA A 26 25.67 0.44 40.94
CA ALA A 26 25.24 0.04 39.59
C ALA A 26 23.97 0.78 39.12
N ALA A 27 23.04 1.06 40.03
CA ALA A 27 21.84 1.84 39.74
C ALA A 27 22.18 3.32 39.46
N MET A 28 23.09 3.91 40.24
CA MET A 28 23.56 5.28 40.03
C MET A 28 24.37 5.43 38.73
N ALA A 29 25.25 4.48 38.39
CA ALA A 29 25.98 4.49 37.11
C ALA A 29 25.04 4.40 35.89
N THR A 30 23.97 3.61 35.99
CA THR A 30 22.97 3.48 34.93
C THR A 30 22.14 4.77 34.78
N GLN A 31 21.78 5.43 35.89
CA GLN A 31 21.07 6.71 35.86
C GLN A 31 21.96 7.86 35.34
N GLN A 32 23.24 7.90 35.69
CA GLN A 32 24.18 8.89 35.14
C GLN A 32 24.41 8.71 33.64
N GLY A 33 24.49 7.48 33.14
CA GLY A 33 24.55 7.18 31.71
C GLY A 33 23.28 7.60 30.95
N GLN A 34 22.11 7.46 31.56
CA GLN A 34 20.83 7.89 30.98
C GLN A 34 20.68 9.42 30.96
N ALA A 35 21.09 10.11 32.02
CA ALA A 35 21.05 11.57 32.09
C ALA A 35 21.98 12.21 31.04
N THR A 36 23.23 11.76 30.96
CA THR A 36 24.20 12.26 29.96
C THR A 36 23.78 12.00 28.53
N ARG A 37 23.12 10.87 28.25
CA ARG A 37 22.54 10.59 26.93
C ARG A 37 21.38 11.54 26.60
N ARG A 38 20.49 11.79 27.57
CA ARG A 38 19.34 12.70 27.40
C ARG A 38 19.79 14.13 27.16
N ASP A 39 20.82 14.59 27.88
CA ASP A 39 21.38 15.94 27.73
C ASP A 39 22.04 16.13 26.35
N LYS A 40 22.73 15.10 25.83
CA LYS A 40 23.28 15.12 24.47
C LYS A 40 22.19 15.12 23.40
N GLU A 41 21.16 14.29 23.56
CA GLU A 41 20.01 14.23 22.64
C GLU A 41 19.22 15.55 22.62
N ALA A 42 19.03 16.17 23.78
CA ALA A 42 18.39 17.49 23.89
C ALA A 42 19.22 18.59 23.22
N ALA A 43 20.54 18.63 23.45
CA ALA A 43 21.42 19.63 22.84
C ALA A 43 21.46 19.54 21.31
N ALA A 44 21.43 18.31 20.76
CA ALA A 44 21.38 18.08 19.32
C ALA A 44 20.04 18.54 18.72
N PHE A 45 18.92 18.18 19.36
CA PHE A 45 17.59 18.65 18.98
C PHE A 45 17.47 20.19 19.00
N GLU A 46 17.98 20.84 20.05
CA GLU A 46 17.96 22.29 20.19
C GLU A 46 18.76 23.00 19.08
N ARG A 47 19.89 22.41 18.66
CA ARG A 47 20.78 22.99 17.65
C ARG A 47 20.17 22.98 16.25
N PHE A 48 19.40 21.94 15.89
CA PHE A 48 18.96 21.73 14.52
C PHE A 48 17.45 21.90 14.31
N CYS A 49 16.61 21.48 15.26
CA CYS A 49 15.16 21.31 15.05
C CYS A 49 14.28 22.28 15.82
N LYS A 50 14.82 23.02 16.78
CA LYS A 50 14.07 24.04 17.54
C LYS A 50 13.84 25.34 16.76
N LYS A 51 13.56 25.24 15.46
CA LYS A 51 13.26 26.40 14.60
C LYS A 51 11.76 26.70 14.51
N ASP A 52 10.90 25.74 14.84
CA ASP A 52 9.45 25.97 14.89
C ASP A 52 8.80 25.44 16.19
N GLY A 53 7.65 26.03 16.54
CA GLY A 53 6.90 25.62 17.73
C GLY A 53 6.27 24.24 17.60
N CYS A 54 6.16 23.66 16.39
CA CYS A 54 5.60 22.32 16.22
C CYS A 54 6.61 21.25 16.66
N SER A 55 7.86 21.37 16.19
CA SER A 55 8.99 20.51 16.55
C SER A 55 9.23 20.50 18.05
N ASP A 56 9.29 21.69 18.68
CA ASP A 56 9.54 21.83 20.12
C ASP A 56 8.40 21.18 20.93
N ASN A 57 7.14 21.41 20.55
CA ASN A 57 6.02 20.78 21.24
C ASN A 57 6.00 19.25 21.05
N LEU A 58 6.29 18.74 19.84
CA LEU A 58 6.40 17.29 19.59
C LEU A 58 7.53 16.67 20.40
N TRP A 59 8.73 17.28 20.42
CA TRP A 59 9.86 16.80 21.22
C TRP A 59 9.53 16.72 22.71
N ASN A 60 8.89 17.77 23.23
CA ASN A 60 8.48 17.81 24.62
C ASN A 60 7.33 16.84 24.93
N ALA A 61 6.44 16.55 23.98
CA ALA A 61 5.40 15.52 24.11
C ALA A 61 6.00 14.13 24.30
N PHE A 62 7.12 13.83 23.64
CA PHE A 62 7.88 12.60 23.83
C PHE A 62 8.88 12.68 25.00
N ALA A 63 8.81 13.72 25.84
CA ALA A 63 9.74 13.96 26.95
C ALA A 63 11.23 13.90 26.53
N GLY A 64 11.52 14.33 25.30
CA GLY A 64 12.85 14.28 24.71
C GLY A 64 13.39 12.88 24.39
N HIS A 65 12.52 11.87 24.31
CA HIS A 65 12.91 10.54 23.84
C HIS A 65 12.94 10.50 22.31
N ARG A 66 14.14 10.61 21.73
CA ARG A 66 14.36 10.58 20.27
C ARG A 66 13.73 9.35 19.60
N GLY A 67 13.82 8.17 20.21
CA GLY A 67 13.29 6.93 19.66
C GLY A 67 11.78 6.96 19.39
N SER A 68 10.99 7.40 20.37
CA SER A 68 9.53 7.52 20.24
C SER A 68 9.12 8.59 19.22
N PHE A 69 9.89 9.67 19.13
CA PHE A 69 9.63 10.69 18.13
C PHE A 69 10.01 10.22 16.71
N LEU A 70 11.10 9.47 16.54
CA LEU A 70 11.43 8.82 15.26
C LEU A 70 10.36 7.80 14.85
N GLU A 71 9.77 7.07 15.80
CA GLU A 71 8.66 6.16 15.54
C GLU A 71 7.42 6.91 15.02
N PHE A 72 7.05 8.00 15.68
CA PHE A 72 6.00 8.91 15.20
C PHE A 72 6.30 9.40 13.77
N CYS A 73 7.53 9.87 13.52
CA CYS A 73 7.97 10.38 12.23
C CYS A 73 7.97 9.34 11.11
N ASN A 74 8.39 8.11 11.42
CA ASN A 74 8.36 6.98 10.49
C ASN A 74 6.93 6.58 10.12
N ALA A 75 6.00 6.61 11.08
CA ALA A 75 4.60 6.35 10.84
C ALA A 75 3.93 7.50 10.05
N THR A 76 4.41 8.73 10.20
CA THR A 76 3.95 9.88 9.40
C THR A 76 4.41 9.80 7.94
N ASN A 77 5.63 9.32 7.67
CA ASN A 77 6.15 9.23 6.30
C ASN A 77 5.34 8.25 5.40
N LYS A 78 4.50 7.40 6.01
CA LYS A 78 3.64 6.44 5.32
C LYS A 78 2.21 6.93 5.07
N SER A 79 1.84 8.11 5.58
CA SER A 79 0.46 8.58 5.61
C SER A 79 0.39 10.10 5.41
N SER A 80 -0.59 10.58 4.63
CA SER A 80 -0.89 12.01 4.54
C SER A 80 -1.47 12.60 5.84
N ARG A 81 -1.71 11.75 6.85
CA ARG A 81 -2.19 12.12 8.19
C ARG A 81 -1.17 11.71 9.25
N ALA A 82 -0.95 12.58 10.22
CA ALA A 82 -0.09 12.26 11.35
C ALA A 82 -0.70 11.17 12.26
N PRO A 83 0.10 10.21 12.75
CA PRO A 83 -0.32 9.12 13.63
C PRO A 83 -0.40 9.64 15.07
N TRP A 84 -1.39 10.49 15.34
CA TRP A 84 -1.57 11.15 16.64
C TRP A 84 -1.78 10.18 17.79
N ASP A 85 -2.19 8.94 17.49
CA ASP A 85 -2.29 7.83 18.43
C ASP A 85 -0.92 7.41 19.02
N LEU A 86 0.19 7.74 18.36
CA LEU A 86 1.54 7.51 18.88
C LEU A 86 2.02 8.63 19.81
N VAL A 87 1.36 9.78 19.83
CA VAL A 87 1.71 10.88 20.74
C VAL A 87 1.15 10.57 22.13
N PRO A 88 1.97 10.61 23.20
CA PRO A 88 1.50 10.31 24.55
C PRO A 88 0.35 11.22 24.98
N ASP A 89 -0.70 10.62 25.56
CA ASP A 89 -1.87 11.32 26.11
C ASP A 89 -1.51 12.12 27.37
N THR A 90 -0.86 13.25 27.13
CA THR A 90 -0.34 14.17 28.13
C THR A 90 -0.66 15.60 27.71
N ARG A 91 -0.64 16.54 28.65
CA ARG A 91 -0.81 17.97 28.35
C ARG A 91 0.18 18.50 27.30
N GLN A 92 1.38 17.91 27.23
CA GLN A 92 2.39 18.21 26.21
C GLN A 92 1.97 17.64 24.84
N GLY A 93 1.47 16.40 24.83
CA GLY A 93 0.92 15.73 23.64
C GLY A 93 -0.25 16.46 23.02
N GLU A 94 -1.23 16.88 23.82
CA GLU A 94 -2.36 17.70 23.35
C GLU A 94 -1.90 19.03 22.74
N ARG A 95 -0.91 19.69 23.36
CA ARG A 95 -0.30 20.92 22.83
C ARG A 95 0.40 20.68 21.50
N ALA A 96 1.17 19.59 21.39
CA ALA A 96 1.80 19.19 20.14
C ALA A 96 0.77 18.92 19.05
N GLN A 97 -0.28 18.17 19.39
CA GLN A 97 -1.39 17.90 18.49
C GLN A 97 -1.99 19.22 17.98
N LEU A 98 -2.37 20.15 18.86
CA LEU A 98 -2.96 21.43 18.49
C LEU A 98 -2.02 22.34 17.69
N ALA A 99 -0.74 22.39 18.06
CA ALA A 99 0.27 23.20 17.39
C ALA A 99 0.59 22.69 15.97
N CYS A 100 0.38 21.39 15.72
CA CYS A 100 0.78 20.72 14.50
C CYS A 100 -0.40 20.24 13.62
N LEU A 101 -1.63 20.17 14.15
CA LEU A 101 -2.86 19.66 13.50
C LEU A 101 -3.26 20.42 12.24
N GLY A 102 -2.88 21.70 12.12
CA GLY A 102 -3.29 22.59 11.04
C GLY A 102 -2.28 22.78 9.91
N SER A 103 -1.12 22.11 9.94
CA SER A 103 -0.06 22.40 8.97
C SER A 103 0.79 21.17 8.64
N LEU A 104 1.34 21.14 7.43
CA LEU A 104 2.39 20.19 7.00
C LEU A 104 3.67 20.28 7.85
N ARG A 105 3.73 21.16 8.87
CA ARG A 105 4.90 21.40 9.71
C ARG A 105 5.32 20.20 10.54
N PHE A 106 4.42 19.26 10.86
CA PHE A 106 4.85 18.02 11.52
C PHE A 106 5.78 17.20 10.60
N ALA A 107 5.57 17.25 9.27
CA ALA A 107 6.45 16.58 8.31
C ALA A 107 7.81 17.28 8.25
N ASP A 108 7.84 18.61 8.32
CA ASP A 108 9.09 19.38 8.40
C ASP A 108 9.84 19.14 9.73
N SER A 109 9.10 19.04 10.84
CA SER A 109 9.63 18.68 12.16
C SER A 109 10.29 17.29 12.12
N CYS A 110 9.63 16.35 11.46
CA CYS A 110 10.14 15.00 11.28
C CYS A 110 11.34 14.93 10.34
N LYS A 111 11.36 15.71 9.25
CA LYS A 111 12.54 15.85 8.39
C LYS A 111 13.76 16.31 9.17
N CYS A 112 13.58 17.28 10.07
CA CYS A 112 14.69 17.75 10.88
C CYS A 112 15.27 16.67 11.81
N LEU A 113 14.41 15.94 12.53
CA LEU A 113 14.87 14.89 13.44
C LEU A 113 15.55 13.72 12.72
N MET A 114 15.11 13.45 11.50
CA MET A 114 15.72 12.45 10.62
C MET A 114 17.06 12.94 10.05
N SER A 115 17.28 14.26 9.97
CA SER A 115 18.53 14.84 9.47
C SER A 115 19.63 14.98 10.53
N ASP A 116 19.28 15.13 11.81
CA ASP A 116 20.27 15.16 12.90
C ASP A 116 20.69 13.74 13.28
N THR A 117 21.53 13.17 12.42
CA THR A 117 22.01 11.79 12.55
C THR A 117 23.22 11.67 13.46
N GLY A 118 23.81 12.80 13.90
CA GLY A 118 25.10 12.84 14.60
C GLY A 118 26.28 12.44 13.73
N CYS A 119 26.08 12.29 12.41
CA CYS A 119 27.10 11.81 11.47
C CYS A 119 28.11 12.88 11.07
N GLU A 120 27.76 14.17 11.21
CA GLU A 120 28.57 15.30 10.74
C GLU A 120 29.90 15.47 11.47
N GLU A 121 29.95 15.15 12.77
CA GLU A 121 31.13 15.45 13.59
C GLU A 121 32.29 14.49 13.28
N ASP A 122 32.01 13.21 12.98
CA ASP A 122 33.04 12.16 12.86
C ASP A 122 33.13 11.46 11.48
N ASN A 123 32.22 11.74 10.52
CA ASN A 123 32.21 11.05 9.23
C ASN A 123 32.55 12.01 8.06
N GLU A 124 33.83 12.02 7.67
CA GLU A 124 34.36 12.80 6.54
C GLU A 124 33.63 12.51 5.22
N CYS A 125 33.26 11.26 4.99
CA CYS A 125 32.51 10.84 3.81
C CYS A 125 31.10 11.43 3.79
N TYR A 126 30.38 11.42 4.92
CA TYR A 126 29.09 12.12 5.03
C TYR A 126 29.22 13.62 4.77
N ARG A 127 30.27 14.25 5.30
CA ARG A 127 30.53 15.68 5.06
C ARG A 127 30.73 15.97 3.58
N GLY A 128 31.46 15.12 2.86
CA GLY A 128 31.60 15.20 1.40
C GLY A 128 30.26 15.09 0.67
N ILE A 129 29.37 14.17 1.07
CA ILE A 129 28.01 14.05 0.51
C ILE A 129 27.23 15.34 0.77
N TYR A 130 27.23 15.82 2.01
CA TYR A 130 26.52 17.03 2.42
C TYR A 130 27.00 18.28 1.67
N GLU A 131 28.32 18.46 1.54
CA GLU A 131 28.94 19.55 0.79
C GLU A 131 28.63 19.45 -0.71
N GLY A 132 28.67 18.24 -1.28
CA GLY A 132 28.32 17.97 -2.68
C GLY A 132 26.88 18.39 -3.02
N PHE A 133 25.96 18.25 -2.06
CA PHE A 133 24.57 18.73 -2.17
C PHE A 133 24.35 20.13 -1.56
N LYS A 134 25.42 20.90 -1.31
CA LYS A 134 25.37 22.29 -0.77
C LYS A 134 24.55 22.42 0.52
N GLY A 135 24.56 21.37 1.33
CA GLY A 135 23.84 21.27 2.58
C GLY A 135 22.34 21.02 2.47
N ASP A 136 21.83 20.67 1.29
CA ASP A 136 20.45 20.24 1.11
C ASP A 136 20.25 18.82 1.66
N LEU A 137 19.76 18.74 2.90
CA LEU A 137 19.47 17.49 3.60
C LEU A 137 18.44 16.61 2.89
N GLY A 138 17.54 17.20 2.10
CA GLY A 138 16.57 16.44 1.30
C GLY A 138 17.27 15.64 0.21
N GLN A 139 18.15 16.30 -0.55
CA GLN A 139 18.95 15.64 -1.59
C GLN A 139 19.93 14.62 -1.01
N VAL A 140 20.56 14.92 0.13
CA VAL A 140 21.40 13.95 0.85
C VAL A 140 20.59 12.69 1.21
N SER A 141 19.39 12.87 1.75
CA SER A 141 18.53 11.74 2.12
C SER A 141 18.13 10.90 0.90
N GLU A 142 17.67 11.55 -0.18
CA GLU A 142 17.30 10.87 -1.44
C GLU A 142 18.49 10.11 -2.04
N PHE A 143 19.67 10.75 -2.09
CA PHE A 143 20.91 10.13 -2.53
C PHE A 143 21.30 8.92 -1.67
N CYS A 144 21.24 9.05 -0.35
CA CYS A 144 21.58 7.97 0.56
C CYS A 144 20.61 6.79 0.41
N VAL A 145 19.30 7.04 0.26
CA VAL A 145 18.31 5.98 0.00
C VAL A 145 18.60 5.29 -1.33
N ALA A 146 18.86 6.04 -2.40
CA ALA A 146 19.20 5.47 -3.70
C ALA A 146 20.48 4.63 -3.63
N THR A 147 21.52 5.13 -2.96
CA THR A 147 22.80 4.43 -2.77
C THR A 147 22.62 3.13 -1.98
N LEU A 148 21.85 3.16 -0.88
CA LEU A 148 21.58 1.98 -0.05
C LEU A 148 20.74 0.93 -0.80
N ARG A 149 19.86 1.35 -1.72
CA ARG A 149 19.08 0.47 -2.59
C ARG A 149 19.94 -0.27 -3.62
N GLU A 150 21.07 0.31 -4.04
CA GLU A 150 21.99 -0.30 -4.99
C GLU A 150 22.91 -1.36 -4.36
N VAL A 151 23.17 -1.29 -3.05
CA VAL A 151 24.09 -2.18 -2.31
C VAL A 151 23.87 -3.67 -2.59
N PRO A 152 22.63 -4.21 -2.60
CA PRO A 152 22.42 -5.63 -2.86
C PRO A 152 22.84 -6.07 -4.28
N PHE A 153 22.85 -5.15 -5.25
CA PHE A 153 23.23 -5.42 -6.64
C PHE A 153 24.71 -5.18 -6.85
N ARG A 154 25.17 -3.98 -6.49
CA ARG A 154 26.54 -3.52 -6.64
C ARG A 154 26.74 -2.28 -5.75
N PRO A 155 27.58 -2.35 -4.72
CA PRO A 155 28.05 -1.16 -4.02
C PRO A 155 28.63 -0.15 -5.03
N LEU A 156 28.17 1.09 -5.00
CA LEU A 156 28.70 2.15 -5.85
C LEU A 156 30.03 2.63 -5.28
N GLU A 157 31.04 2.77 -6.14
CA GLU A 157 32.27 3.45 -5.73
C GLU A 157 32.01 4.96 -5.59
N PRO A 158 32.67 5.66 -4.66
CA PRO A 158 32.42 7.07 -4.40
C PRO A 158 32.44 7.96 -5.65
N ALA A 159 33.45 7.79 -6.52
CA ALA A 159 33.59 8.54 -7.76
C ALA A 159 32.45 8.30 -8.77
N GLU A 160 31.79 7.13 -8.71
CA GLU A 160 30.64 6.82 -9.55
C GLU A 160 29.34 7.36 -8.96
N ALA A 161 29.26 7.44 -7.63
CA ALA A 161 28.07 7.86 -6.92
C ALA A 161 27.87 9.38 -6.98
N LEU A 162 28.94 10.15 -6.78
CA LEU A 162 28.91 11.62 -6.80
C LEU A 162 30.29 12.16 -7.17
N GLU A 163 30.35 13.07 -8.14
CA GLU A 163 31.62 13.65 -8.62
C GLU A 163 32.37 14.37 -7.48
N GLY A 164 33.65 14.04 -7.29
CA GLY A 164 34.51 14.60 -6.26
C GLY A 164 34.40 13.92 -4.89
N LEU A 165 33.50 12.95 -4.74
CA LEU A 165 33.27 12.27 -3.47
C LEU A 165 34.43 11.33 -3.09
N GLU A 166 35.25 10.89 -4.04
CA GLU A 166 36.46 10.09 -3.80
C GLU A 166 37.52 10.79 -2.92
N GLY A 167 37.45 12.13 -2.83
CA GLY A 167 38.29 12.91 -1.90
C GLY A 167 37.86 12.80 -0.44
N HIS A 168 36.62 12.38 -0.18
CA HIS A 168 36.00 12.32 1.15
C HIS A 168 35.66 10.89 1.59
N CYS A 169 35.37 10.02 0.63
CA CYS A 169 35.05 8.62 0.84
C CYS A 169 36.11 7.75 0.17
N ARG A 170 36.77 6.91 0.95
CA ARG A 170 37.86 6.03 0.51
C ARG A 170 37.39 4.91 -0.40
N ASP A 171 36.23 4.33 -0.10
CA ASP A 171 35.68 3.18 -0.81
C ASP A 171 34.14 3.11 -0.67
N ALA A 172 33.53 2.18 -1.40
CA ALA A 172 32.09 1.93 -1.36
C ALA A 172 31.55 1.61 0.05
N ASN A 173 32.32 0.96 0.94
CA ASN A 173 31.85 0.65 2.29
C ASN A 173 31.74 1.90 3.15
N GLN A 174 32.71 2.82 3.04
CA GLN A 174 32.63 4.10 3.75
C GLN A 174 31.46 4.95 3.27
N LEU A 175 31.17 4.93 1.96
CA LEU A 175 29.97 5.55 1.39
C LEU A 175 28.70 4.92 1.97
N ILE A 176 28.60 3.59 1.98
CA ILE A 176 27.47 2.88 2.57
C ILE A 176 27.28 3.25 4.04
N ASP A 177 28.35 3.30 4.83
CA ASP A 177 28.28 3.64 6.25
C ASP A 177 27.89 5.10 6.47
N ALA A 178 28.39 6.03 5.65
CA ALA A 178 27.92 7.42 5.63
C ALA A 178 26.42 7.52 5.31
N CYS A 179 25.94 6.80 4.30
CA CYS A 179 24.52 6.78 3.94
C CYS A 179 23.64 6.12 5.01
N ARG A 180 24.10 5.04 5.64
CA ARG A 180 23.40 4.40 6.78
C ARG A 180 23.29 5.36 7.96
N CYS A 181 24.37 6.08 8.22
CA CYS A 181 24.44 7.09 9.24
C CYS A 181 23.41 8.19 8.93
N ALA A 182 23.45 8.78 7.72
CA ALA A 182 22.52 9.81 7.23
C ALA A 182 21.05 9.41 7.28
N TYR A 183 20.75 8.15 6.99
CA TYR A 183 19.39 7.61 7.01
C TYR A 183 18.92 7.21 8.41
N GLY A 184 19.83 7.07 9.38
CA GLY A 184 19.51 6.66 10.75
C GLY A 184 19.05 5.20 10.89
N GLY A 185 19.38 4.34 9.91
CA GLY A 185 18.86 2.97 9.84
C GLY A 185 19.75 2.00 9.06
N SER A 186 19.42 0.71 9.18
CA SER A 186 20.04 -0.36 8.37
C SER A 186 19.79 -0.10 6.87
N PRO A 187 20.68 -0.49 5.94
CA PRO A 187 20.39 -0.48 4.49
C PRO A 187 19.17 -1.36 4.16
N TRP A 188 18.93 -2.35 5.01
CA TRP A 188 17.73 -3.18 4.93
C TRP A 188 16.51 -2.44 5.48
N ALA A 189 16.64 -1.41 6.31
CA ALA A 189 15.52 -0.60 6.81
C ALA A 189 14.93 0.36 5.75
N VAL A 190 15.44 0.33 4.51
CA VAL A 190 14.72 0.89 3.36
C VAL A 190 13.40 0.12 3.23
N PRO A 191 12.23 0.80 3.24
CA PRO A 191 10.93 0.14 3.14
C PRO A 191 10.91 -0.84 1.97
N GLY A 192 10.57 -2.11 2.25
CA GLY A 192 10.55 -3.20 1.28
C GLY A 192 11.82 -4.07 1.25
N ALA A 193 13.02 -3.50 1.41
CA ALA A 193 14.29 -4.23 1.33
C ALA A 193 14.45 -5.32 2.41
N THR A 194 14.18 -4.96 3.67
CA THR A 194 14.33 -5.88 4.83
C THR A 194 13.41 -7.07 4.76
N ARG A 195 12.18 -6.84 4.29
CA ARG A 195 11.08 -7.81 4.40
C ARG A 195 10.90 -8.62 3.13
N CYS A 196 11.16 -8.02 1.97
CA CYS A 196 10.81 -8.58 0.66
C CYS A 196 12.04 -8.99 -0.16
N GLY A 197 13.24 -8.70 0.34
CA GLY A 197 14.50 -9.20 -0.18
C GLY A 197 14.97 -8.51 -1.46
N LYS A 198 16.07 -9.05 -2.03
CA LYS A 198 16.78 -8.47 -3.17
C LYS A 198 15.95 -8.44 -4.46
N CYS A 199 15.11 -9.46 -4.69
CA CYS A 199 14.27 -9.49 -5.88
C CYS A 199 13.22 -8.37 -5.87
N TYR A 200 12.63 -8.04 -4.71
CA TYR A 200 11.71 -6.90 -4.60
C TYR A 200 12.37 -5.58 -5.00
N LEU A 201 13.60 -5.34 -4.54
CA LEU A 201 14.36 -4.14 -4.93
C LEU A 201 14.64 -4.08 -6.43
N ALA A 202 14.83 -5.23 -7.08
CA ALA A 202 15.04 -5.29 -8.52
C ALA A 202 13.75 -4.90 -9.26
N ILE A 203 12.60 -5.35 -8.75
CA ILE A 203 11.27 -4.99 -9.25
C ILE A 203 11.02 -3.49 -9.07
N GLU A 204 11.26 -2.95 -7.88
CA GLU A 204 11.11 -1.51 -7.60
C GLU A 204 12.01 -0.68 -8.52
N ARG A 205 13.27 -1.08 -8.71
CA ARG A 205 14.19 -0.41 -9.63
C ARG A 205 13.69 -0.42 -11.07
N ALA A 206 13.21 -1.56 -11.56
CA ALA A 206 12.77 -1.74 -12.94
C ALA A 206 11.42 -1.08 -13.24
N LYS A 207 10.52 -1.00 -12.25
CA LYS A 207 9.18 -0.39 -12.40
C LYS A 207 9.12 1.07 -11.97
N GLY A 208 10.15 1.56 -11.28
CA GLY A 208 10.21 2.91 -10.77
C GLY A 208 9.73 3.01 -9.32
N SER A 209 9.85 4.22 -8.78
CA SER A 209 9.56 4.49 -7.37
C SER A 209 8.07 4.68 -7.05
N ASP A 210 7.17 4.65 -8.05
CA ASP A 210 5.73 4.73 -7.79
C ASP A 210 5.24 3.41 -7.19
N PRO A 211 4.76 3.40 -5.93
CA PRO A 211 4.27 2.18 -5.30
C PRO A 211 3.12 1.51 -6.05
N MET A 212 2.32 2.28 -6.82
CA MET A 212 1.20 1.74 -7.58
C MET A 212 1.64 0.95 -8.80
N ASP A 213 2.75 1.33 -9.44
CA ASP A 213 3.32 0.60 -10.56
C ASP A 213 3.92 -0.73 -10.10
N VAL A 214 4.67 -0.70 -8.98
CA VAL A 214 5.22 -1.90 -8.33
C VAL A 214 4.08 -2.84 -7.89
N TYR A 215 3.04 -2.30 -7.26
CA TYR A 215 1.87 -3.07 -6.82
C TYR A 215 1.13 -3.72 -8.00
N SER A 216 0.86 -2.96 -9.06
CA SER A 216 0.16 -3.46 -10.25
C SER A 216 0.95 -4.55 -10.98
N TYR A 217 2.27 -4.35 -11.09
CA TYR A 217 3.17 -5.37 -11.61
C TYR A 217 3.16 -6.63 -10.75
N CYS A 218 3.32 -6.48 -9.44
CA CYS A 218 3.34 -7.61 -8.53
C CYS A 218 2.03 -8.39 -8.46
N LYS A 219 0.89 -7.69 -8.56
CA LYS A 219 -0.43 -8.32 -8.71
C LYS A 219 -0.48 -9.21 -9.96
N THR A 220 0.08 -8.75 -11.07
CA THR A 220 0.14 -9.51 -12.34
C THR A 220 1.03 -10.73 -12.21
N ILE A 221 2.24 -10.58 -11.69
CA ILE A 221 3.19 -11.69 -11.49
C ILE A 221 2.64 -12.75 -10.56
N ARG A 222 1.98 -12.34 -9.46
CA ARG A 222 1.35 -13.27 -8.51
C ARG A 222 0.17 -14.04 -9.11
N ARG A 223 -0.57 -13.43 -10.05
CA ARG A 223 -1.63 -14.10 -10.82
C ARG A 223 -1.06 -15.13 -11.79
N GLU A 224 0.01 -14.78 -12.51
CA GLU A 224 0.66 -15.66 -13.48
C GLU A 224 1.32 -16.87 -12.80
N LEU A 225 1.96 -16.64 -11.65
CA LEU A 225 2.63 -17.65 -10.84
C LEU A 225 1.72 -18.25 -9.76
N TRP A 226 0.40 -18.17 -9.92
CA TRP A 226 -0.54 -18.65 -8.91
C TRP A 226 -0.40 -20.16 -8.68
N GLY A 227 -0.35 -20.57 -7.41
CA GLY A 227 -0.21 -21.98 -7.02
C GLY A 227 1.23 -22.51 -7.03
N LEU A 228 2.23 -21.67 -7.34
CA LEU A 228 3.64 -22.05 -7.28
C LEU A 228 4.07 -22.54 -5.88
N ASP A 229 3.54 -21.92 -4.83
CA ASP A 229 3.70 -22.35 -3.43
C ASP A 229 3.04 -23.70 -3.11
N LYS A 230 2.03 -24.08 -3.90
CA LYS A 230 1.32 -25.36 -3.83
C LYS A 230 1.93 -26.41 -4.77
N GLY A 231 3.12 -26.14 -5.32
CA GLY A 231 3.85 -27.06 -6.19
C GLY A 231 3.37 -27.09 -7.65
N GLN A 232 2.57 -26.12 -8.09
CA GLN A 232 2.28 -25.98 -9.52
C GLN A 232 3.58 -25.64 -10.28
N PRO A 233 3.76 -26.15 -11.50
CA PRO A 233 4.91 -25.80 -12.33
C PRO A 233 4.87 -24.32 -12.73
N VAL A 234 6.04 -23.75 -12.96
CA VAL A 234 6.17 -22.42 -13.56
C VAL A 234 5.63 -22.48 -14.98
N PRO A 235 4.77 -21.54 -15.42
CA PRO A 235 4.31 -21.49 -16.80
C PRO A 235 5.49 -21.38 -17.79
N ASP A 236 5.47 -22.13 -18.89
CA ASP A 236 6.55 -22.12 -19.89
C ASP A 236 6.77 -20.73 -20.53
N SER A 237 5.73 -19.88 -20.53
CA SER A 237 5.79 -18.51 -21.01
C SER A 237 6.46 -17.53 -20.05
N PHE A 238 6.60 -17.91 -18.77
CA PHE A 238 7.10 -17.00 -17.74
C PHE A 238 8.60 -16.77 -17.93
N GLN A 239 8.99 -15.51 -18.05
CA GLN A 239 10.38 -15.10 -18.14
C GLN A 239 10.62 -13.96 -17.17
N ILE A 240 11.75 -14.02 -16.46
CA ILE A 240 12.19 -12.91 -15.62
C ILE A 240 12.73 -11.81 -16.55
N PRO A 241 12.19 -10.58 -16.49
CA PRO A 241 12.72 -9.47 -17.28
C PRO A 241 14.22 -9.24 -17.01
N LEU A 242 14.97 -8.90 -18.06
CA LEU A 242 16.43 -8.78 -18.01
C LEU A 242 16.91 -7.72 -16.99
N ASP A 243 16.15 -6.65 -16.80
CA ASP A 243 16.41 -5.59 -15.82
C ASP A 243 16.21 -6.04 -14.37
N MET A 244 15.55 -7.18 -14.14
CA MET A 244 15.29 -7.76 -12.82
C MET A 244 16.22 -8.94 -12.49
N THR A 245 16.95 -9.51 -13.47
CA THR A 245 17.78 -10.71 -13.26
C THR A 245 18.92 -10.49 -12.27
N LEU A 246 19.33 -9.24 -12.02
CA LEU A 246 20.34 -8.92 -11.01
C LEU A 246 19.88 -9.22 -9.58
N GLY A 247 18.56 -9.29 -9.32
CA GLY A 247 18.00 -9.59 -8.00
C GLY A 247 17.01 -10.75 -7.95
N CYS A 248 16.41 -11.11 -9.07
CA CYS A 248 15.46 -12.20 -9.19
C CYS A 248 16.07 -13.34 -10.01
N ASN A 249 16.39 -14.46 -9.38
CA ASN A 249 17.03 -15.60 -10.04
C ASN A 249 16.04 -16.68 -10.47
N SER A 250 14.82 -16.63 -9.94
CA SER A 250 13.80 -17.65 -10.17
C SER A 250 12.39 -17.08 -10.16
N ALA A 251 11.43 -17.82 -10.72
CA ALA A 251 10.01 -17.52 -10.57
C ALA A 251 9.59 -17.53 -9.09
N HIS A 252 10.23 -18.36 -8.26
CA HIS A 252 9.95 -18.40 -6.82
C HIS A 252 10.39 -17.10 -6.13
N ASP A 253 11.53 -16.53 -6.51
CA ASP A 253 12.00 -15.24 -6.01
C ASP A 253 10.99 -14.13 -6.35
N MET A 254 10.50 -14.11 -7.58
CA MET A 254 9.49 -13.17 -8.06
C MET A 254 8.17 -13.32 -7.30
N TYR A 255 7.67 -14.55 -7.15
CA TYR A 255 6.45 -14.86 -6.41
C TYR A 255 6.55 -14.44 -4.93
N SER A 256 7.68 -14.70 -4.30
CA SER A 256 7.96 -14.34 -2.90
C SER A 256 8.06 -12.83 -2.71
N ALA A 257 8.88 -12.16 -3.52
CA ALA A 257 9.07 -10.71 -3.50
C ALA A 257 7.74 -9.96 -3.66
N CYS A 258 6.89 -10.39 -4.60
CA CYS A 258 5.59 -9.77 -4.81
C CYS A 258 4.56 -10.13 -3.74
N GLY A 259 4.62 -11.34 -3.16
CA GLY A 259 3.74 -11.75 -2.05
C GLY A 259 3.94 -10.93 -0.78
N CYS A 260 5.04 -10.19 -0.72
CA CYS A 260 5.40 -9.33 0.39
C CYS A 260 4.64 -7.98 0.40
N ILE A 261 4.11 -7.55 -0.75
CA ILE A 261 3.31 -6.32 -0.89
C ILE A 261 1.87 -6.57 -1.36
N THR A 262 1.57 -7.75 -1.92
CA THR A 262 0.22 -8.15 -2.30
C THR A 262 -0.23 -9.34 -1.45
N SER A 263 -1.40 -9.27 -0.82
CA SER A 263 -2.02 -10.44 -0.20
C SER A 263 -2.63 -11.36 -1.27
N GLU A 264 -2.72 -12.67 -0.99
CA GLU A 264 -3.35 -13.66 -1.90
C GLU A 264 -4.81 -13.31 -2.23
N GLU A 265 -5.52 -12.64 -1.33
CA GLU A 265 -6.88 -12.17 -1.56
C GLU A 265 -6.90 -10.94 -2.47
N SER A 266 -5.94 -10.01 -2.32
CA SER A 266 -5.92 -8.76 -3.10
C SER A 266 -5.60 -8.96 -4.59
N ILE A 267 -5.01 -10.10 -4.95
CA ILE A 267 -4.65 -10.35 -6.35
C ILE A 267 -5.87 -10.71 -7.20
N TRP A 268 -7.00 -11.16 -6.65
CA TRP A 268 -8.19 -11.49 -7.43
C TRP A 268 -9.33 -10.52 -7.14
N THR A 269 -10.12 -10.14 -8.14
CA THR A 269 -11.26 -9.24 -7.91
C THR A 269 -12.33 -9.89 -7.03
N TYR A 270 -12.55 -11.19 -7.23
CA TYR A 270 -13.47 -12.06 -6.49
C TYR A 270 -12.71 -13.29 -5.96
N PRO A 271 -12.02 -13.18 -4.82
CA PRO A 271 -11.14 -14.23 -4.30
C PRO A 271 -11.86 -15.55 -4.03
N GLN A 272 -13.13 -15.51 -3.65
CA GLN A 272 -13.94 -16.71 -3.43
C GLN A 272 -14.11 -17.58 -4.69
N CYS A 273 -13.93 -17.00 -5.89
CA CYS A 273 -14.07 -17.70 -7.17
C CYS A 273 -12.75 -18.26 -7.69
N VAL A 274 -11.63 -18.04 -6.98
CA VAL A 274 -10.29 -18.35 -7.47
C VAL A 274 -10.09 -19.82 -7.84
N GLN A 275 -10.87 -20.75 -7.26
CA GLN A 275 -10.74 -22.17 -7.56
C GLN A 275 -11.17 -22.53 -8.99
N SER A 276 -12.07 -21.75 -9.61
CA SER A 276 -12.50 -21.96 -10.99
C SER A 276 -11.40 -21.51 -11.98
N PRO A 277 -10.88 -22.42 -12.84
CA PRO A 277 -9.93 -22.04 -13.89
C PRO A 277 -10.51 -21.03 -14.88
N CYS A 278 -11.81 -21.16 -15.17
CA CYS A 278 -12.52 -20.23 -16.04
C CYS A 278 -12.55 -18.82 -15.42
N TYR A 279 -12.83 -18.70 -14.11
CA TYR A 279 -12.78 -17.41 -13.41
C TYR A 279 -11.39 -16.78 -13.48
N ARG A 280 -10.34 -17.53 -13.17
CA ARG A 280 -8.96 -17.01 -13.19
C ARG A 280 -8.61 -16.46 -14.57
N PHE A 281 -9.00 -17.16 -15.63
CA PHE A 281 -8.80 -16.71 -17.01
C PHE A 281 -9.60 -15.44 -17.34
N LEU A 282 -10.89 -15.39 -16.97
CA LEU A 282 -11.73 -14.24 -17.22
C LEU A 282 -11.26 -12.98 -16.47
N ASP A 283 -10.83 -13.10 -15.21
CA ASP A 283 -10.32 -11.98 -14.41
C ASP A 283 -8.97 -11.45 -14.92
N GLN A 284 -8.13 -12.32 -15.47
CA GLN A 284 -6.88 -11.93 -16.13
C GLN A 284 -7.12 -11.27 -17.49
N SER A 285 -8.06 -11.78 -18.28
CA SER A 285 -8.23 -11.38 -19.69
C SER A 285 -9.19 -10.21 -19.89
N SER A 286 -10.26 -10.13 -19.09
CA SER A 286 -11.26 -9.07 -19.23
C SER A 286 -10.92 -7.81 -18.43
N GLY A 287 -10.18 -7.95 -17.32
CA GLY A 287 -9.94 -6.87 -16.34
C GLY A 287 -11.20 -6.42 -15.58
N ASP A 288 -12.39 -6.84 -16.02
CA ASP A 288 -13.70 -6.51 -15.44
C ASP A 288 -14.67 -7.68 -15.63
N THR A 289 -14.43 -8.73 -14.85
CA THR A 289 -15.19 -9.98 -14.90
C THR A 289 -16.68 -9.78 -14.63
N ARG A 290 -17.03 -8.73 -13.87
CA ARG A 290 -18.42 -8.35 -13.61
C ARG A 290 -19.11 -7.89 -14.89
N ASN A 291 -18.49 -6.98 -15.63
CA ASN A 291 -19.04 -6.47 -16.87
C ASN A 291 -19.06 -7.53 -17.98
N PHE A 292 -18.07 -8.42 -18.01
CA PHE A 292 -18.10 -9.61 -18.85
C PHE A 292 -19.36 -10.46 -18.56
N CYS A 293 -19.59 -10.82 -17.30
CA CYS A 293 -20.74 -11.64 -16.91
C CYS A 293 -22.09 -10.97 -17.20
N LYS A 294 -22.20 -9.66 -16.98
CA LYS A 294 -23.40 -8.89 -17.38
C LYS A 294 -23.64 -8.96 -18.89
N THR A 295 -22.61 -8.71 -19.68
CA THR A 295 -22.70 -8.72 -21.14
C THR A 295 -23.07 -10.10 -21.66
N TRP A 296 -22.41 -11.15 -21.17
CA TRP A 296 -22.69 -12.54 -21.55
C TRP A 296 -24.13 -12.95 -21.24
N ARG A 297 -24.66 -12.62 -20.05
CA ARG A 297 -26.08 -12.89 -19.71
C ARG A 297 -27.05 -12.12 -20.60
N ARG A 298 -26.74 -10.86 -20.94
CA ARG A 298 -27.55 -10.06 -21.86
C ARG A 298 -27.55 -10.62 -23.27
N ALA A 299 -26.41 -11.09 -23.77
CA ALA A 299 -26.29 -11.78 -25.06
C ALA A 299 -27.10 -13.09 -25.07
N LYS A 300 -27.12 -13.85 -23.97
CA LYS A 300 -28.00 -15.02 -23.82
C LYS A 300 -29.48 -14.68 -23.91
N ALA A 301 -29.90 -13.58 -23.28
CA ALA A 301 -31.30 -13.15 -23.27
C ALA A 301 -31.74 -12.52 -24.61
N PHE A 302 -30.83 -11.83 -25.30
CA PHE A 302 -31.12 -11.07 -26.52
C PHE A 302 -30.05 -11.32 -27.61
N PRO A 303 -29.94 -12.55 -28.13
CA PRO A 303 -28.85 -12.95 -29.03
C PRO A 303 -28.84 -12.19 -30.37
N ASP A 304 -29.99 -11.66 -30.80
CA ASP A 304 -30.11 -10.90 -32.06
C ASP A 304 -29.73 -9.41 -31.92
N ASP A 305 -29.58 -8.91 -30.69
CA ASP A 305 -29.32 -7.48 -30.43
C ASP A 305 -28.01 -7.23 -29.67
N ILE A 306 -27.47 -8.24 -28.99
CA ILE A 306 -26.29 -8.13 -28.15
C ILE A 306 -25.34 -9.28 -28.48
N ASP A 307 -24.17 -8.92 -29.00
CA ASP A 307 -23.12 -9.89 -29.28
C ASP A 307 -22.54 -10.47 -27.98
N PHE A 308 -22.14 -11.74 -28.04
CA PHE A 308 -21.39 -12.35 -26.95
C PHE A 308 -20.03 -11.66 -26.78
N PRO A 309 -19.56 -11.47 -25.54
CA PRO A 309 -18.23 -10.92 -25.31
C PRO A 309 -17.18 -11.88 -25.86
N VAL A 310 -16.30 -11.38 -26.73
CA VAL A 310 -15.24 -12.17 -27.36
C VAL A 310 -13.94 -11.96 -26.61
N ILE A 311 -13.41 -13.03 -26.01
CA ILE A 311 -12.08 -13.07 -25.41
C ILE A 311 -11.28 -14.16 -26.13
N PRO A 312 -10.13 -13.84 -26.74
CA PRO A 312 -9.31 -14.85 -27.41
C PRO A 312 -8.95 -16.01 -26.48
N GLY A 313 -9.28 -17.23 -26.87
CA GLY A 313 -8.97 -18.45 -26.12
C GLY A 313 -9.94 -18.77 -24.97
N LEU A 314 -11.07 -18.06 -24.87
CA LEU A 314 -12.13 -18.35 -23.92
C LEU A 314 -12.62 -19.79 -24.02
N GLU A 315 -12.78 -20.30 -25.23
CA GLU A 315 -13.23 -21.67 -25.53
C GLU A 315 -12.30 -22.77 -24.98
N TYR A 316 -11.02 -22.46 -24.73
CA TYR A 316 -10.08 -23.43 -24.15
C TYR A 316 -10.08 -23.42 -22.61
N LYS A 317 -10.45 -22.29 -22.00
CA LYS A 317 -10.39 -22.09 -20.54
C LYS A 317 -11.77 -22.13 -19.87
N CYS A 318 -12.81 -21.87 -20.65
CA CYS A 318 -14.22 -21.95 -20.32
C CYS A 318 -14.91 -22.72 -21.46
N PRO A 319 -14.75 -24.06 -21.53
CA PRO A 319 -15.15 -24.84 -22.69
C PRO A 319 -16.66 -24.90 -22.92
N SER A 320 -17.46 -24.60 -21.90
CA SER A 320 -18.91 -24.60 -21.99
C SER A 320 -19.54 -23.35 -21.40
N ASP A 321 -20.78 -23.07 -21.81
CA ASP A 321 -21.62 -22.04 -21.20
C ASP A 321 -21.87 -22.29 -19.71
N ALA A 322 -21.84 -23.56 -19.27
CA ALA A 322 -22.01 -23.91 -17.87
C ALA A 322 -20.84 -23.40 -17.01
N ASP A 323 -19.60 -23.45 -17.53
CA ASP A 323 -18.42 -22.92 -16.84
C ASP A 323 -18.53 -21.40 -16.66
N ILE A 324 -18.97 -20.69 -17.71
CA ILE A 324 -19.18 -19.24 -17.65
C ILE A 324 -20.30 -18.90 -16.68
N GLN A 325 -21.42 -19.64 -16.72
CA GLN A 325 -22.54 -19.47 -15.79
C GLN A 325 -22.09 -19.64 -14.34
N GLU A 326 -21.34 -20.71 -14.03
CA GLU A 326 -20.81 -20.99 -12.68
C GLU A 326 -19.94 -19.84 -12.17
N VAL A 327 -19.03 -19.33 -13.01
CA VAL A 327 -18.19 -18.18 -12.66
C VAL A 327 -19.04 -16.94 -12.37
N CYS A 328 -20.02 -16.66 -13.23
CA CYS A 328 -20.89 -15.50 -13.06
C CYS A 328 -21.80 -15.60 -11.83
N GLU A 329 -22.22 -16.81 -11.45
CA GLU A 329 -22.94 -17.07 -10.21
C GLU A 329 -22.03 -16.94 -8.98
N CYS A 330 -20.76 -17.34 -9.08
CA CYS A 330 -19.81 -17.18 -7.98
C CYS A 330 -19.45 -15.72 -7.70
N ILE A 331 -19.22 -14.94 -8.77
CA ILE A 331 -18.81 -13.51 -8.67
C ILE A 331 -19.84 -12.70 -7.90
N ALA A 332 -21.10 -13.07 -8.05
CA ALA A 332 -22.18 -12.39 -7.40
C ALA A 332 -23.27 -13.44 -7.15
N PRO A 333 -23.27 -14.10 -5.97
CA PRO A 333 -24.24 -15.12 -5.64
C PRO A 333 -25.58 -14.48 -5.22
N GLY A 334 -26.72 -15.04 -5.68
CA GLY A 334 -28.06 -14.59 -5.24
C GLY A 334 -28.54 -13.25 -5.81
N LEU A 335 -28.12 -12.93 -7.03
CA LEU A 335 -28.16 -11.62 -7.68
C LEU A 335 -29.49 -10.84 -7.63
N GLY A 336 -29.53 -9.79 -6.81
CA GLY A 336 -30.59 -8.78 -6.80
C GLY A 336 -30.71 -7.94 -8.10
N LEU A 337 -31.59 -6.94 -8.04
CA LEU A 337 -32.15 -6.16 -9.16
C LEU A 337 -31.13 -5.61 -10.21
N ASP A 338 -29.87 -5.34 -9.85
CA ASP A 338 -28.83 -4.75 -10.72
C ASP A 338 -28.25 -5.71 -11.78
N TRP A 339 -28.63 -6.98 -11.70
CA TRP A 339 -28.16 -8.07 -12.55
C TRP A 339 -29.27 -8.81 -13.28
N GLU A 340 -30.53 -8.61 -12.86
CA GLU A 340 -31.68 -9.01 -13.65
C GLU A 340 -31.68 -8.20 -14.95
N VAL A 341 -32.16 -8.84 -16.02
CA VAL A 341 -32.48 -8.16 -17.27
C VAL A 341 -33.48 -7.05 -16.93
N PRO A 342 -33.10 -5.76 -17.04
CA PRO A 342 -33.92 -4.68 -16.49
C PRO A 342 -35.31 -4.68 -17.13
N ARG A 343 -36.36 -4.21 -16.43
CA ARG A 343 -37.73 -4.17 -17.00
C ARG A 343 -37.80 -3.44 -18.34
N CYS A 344 -36.94 -2.45 -18.53
CA CYS A 344 -36.87 -1.67 -19.75
C CYS A 344 -36.12 -2.36 -20.89
N SER A 345 -35.54 -3.54 -20.64
CA SER A 345 -34.77 -4.31 -21.61
C SER A 345 -35.58 -4.78 -22.81
N ASP A 346 -36.91 -4.84 -22.74
CA ASP A 346 -37.77 -5.11 -23.90
C ASP A 346 -37.65 -4.01 -24.97
N ILE A 347 -37.28 -2.80 -24.55
CA ILE A 347 -37.05 -1.66 -25.45
C ILE A 347 -35.69 -1.84 -26.13
N LYS A 348 -35.66 -2.05 -27.45
CA LYS A 348 -34.41 -2.19 -28.22
C LYS A 348 -33.41 -1.07 -27.97
N CYS A 349 -33.88 0.18 -27.87
CA CYS A 349 -33.02 1.31 -27.56
C CYS A 349 -32.41 1.23 -26.15
N TYR A 350 -33.12 0.68 -25.16
CA TYR A 350 -32.55 0.45 -23.83
C TYR A 350 -31.37 -0.50 -23.92
N ARG A 351 -31.51 -1.64 -24.61
CA ARG A 351 -30.44 -2.66 -24.75
C ARG A 351 -29.15 -2.07 -25.32
N VAL A 352 -29.26 -1.22 -26.35
CA VAL A 352 -28.12 -0.54 -26.97
C VAL A 352 -27.46 0.45 -26.00
N LEU A 353 -28.25 1.28 -25.31
CA LEU A 353 -27.73 2.22 -24.32
C LEU A 353 -27.11 1.51 -23.12
N ASP A 354 -27.70 0.39 -22.70
CA ASP A 354 -27.23 -0.42 -21.58
C ASP A 354 -25.90 -1.11 -21.87
N GLN A 355 -25.59 -1.39 -23.14
CA GLN A 355 -24.25 -1.79 -23.58
C GLN A 355 -23.27 -0.61 -23.58
N GLU A 356 -23.68 0.54 -24.11
CA GLU A 356 -22.80 1.73 -24.17
C GLU A 356 -22.46 2.29 -22.78
N TYR A 357 -23.39 2.20 -21.83
CA TYR A 357 -23.25 2.70 -20.47
C TYR A 357 -22.97 1.61 -19.43
N LEU A 358 -22.68 0.37 -19.87
CA LEU A 358 -22.41 -0.79 -19.00
C LEU A 358 -21.35 -0.52 -17.92
N PRO A 359 -20.24 0.19 -18.20
CA PRO A 359 -19.22 0.53 -17.19
C PRO A 359 -19.64 1.64 -16.23
N VAL A 360 -20.67 2.42 -16.57
CA VAL A 360 -21.08 3.60 -15.79
C VAL A 360 -22.25 3.23 -14.91
N LEU A 361 -22.01 3.17 -13.60
CA LEU A 361 -23.10 3.00 -12.62
C LEU A 361 -24.16 4.08 -12.86
N ARG A 362 -25.40 3.67 -13.14
CA ARG A 362 -26.54 4.56 -13.44
C ARG A 362 -26.36 5.42 -14.72
N GLY A 363 -25.53 5.00 -15.68
CA GLY A 363 -25.26 5.77 -16.89
C GLY A 363 -26.51 6.14 -17.71
N ILE A 364 -27.45 5.21 -17.89
CA ILE A 364 -28.73 5.49 -18.58
C ILE A 364 -29.59 6.50 -17.81
N ARG A 365 -29.62 6.44 -16.48
CA ARG A 365 -30.36 7.42 -15.65
C ARG A 365 -29.73 8.80 -15.75
N ILE A 366 -28.39 8.89 -15.71
CA ILE A 366 -27.67 10.15 -15.91
C ILE A 366 -27.98 10.71 -17.31
N LEU A 367 -27.98 9.86 -18.34
CA LEU A 367 -28.40 10.23 -19.70
C LEU A 367 -29.84 10.77 -19.71
N CYS A 368 -30.79 10.08 -19.08
CA CYS A 368 -32.18 10.49 -19.03
C CYS A 368 -32.41 11.79 -18.25
N ASN A 369 -31.69 12.00 -17.15
CA ASN A 369 -31.69 13.26 -16.39
C ASN A 369 -31.09 14.42 -17.21
N MET A 370 -30.06 14.16 -18.00
CA MET A 370 -29.51 15.16 -18.92
C MET A 370 -30.49 15.44 -20.07
N TYR A 371 -31.21 14.43 -20.56
CA TYR A 371 -32.16 14.56 -21.66
C TYR A 371 -33.43 15.31 -21.27
N SER A 372 -33.87 15.21 -20.00
CA SER A 372 -34.97 15.99 -19.45
C SER A 372 -34.58 17.45 -19.15
N SER A 373 -33.28 17.77 -19.09
CA SER A 373 -32.79 19.14 -18.91
C SER A 373 -32.75 19.91 -20.23
N PRO A 374 -33.44 21.08 -20.35
CA PRO A 374 -33.48 21.88 -21.58
C PRO A 374 -32.13 22.36 -22.10
N ARG A 375 -31.08 22.30 -21.28
CA ARG A 375 -29.76 22.92 -21.56
C ARG A 375 -28.72 21.96 -22.13
N HIS A 376 -28.94 20.63 -22.14
CA HIS A 376 -27.90 19.63 -22.43
C HIS A 376 -28.31 18.56 -23.47
N SER A 377 -28.99 18.97 -24.55
CA SER A 377 -29.44 18.07 -25.62
C SER A 377 -28.33 17.61 -26.58
N ARG A 378 -27.12 17.31 -26.10
CA ARG A 378 -26.12 16.61 -26.93
C ARG A 378 -26.44 15.13 -26.92
N ARG A 379 -26.91 14.61 -28.06
CA ARG A 379 -27.15 13.17 -28.24
C ARG A 379 -25.82 12.42 -28.14
N PRO A 380 -25.75 11.28 -27.43
CA PRO A 380 -24.58 10.40 -27.52
C PRO A 380 -24.35 10.04 -28.99
N ARG A 381 -23.12 10.22 -29.48
CA ARG A 381 -22.80 10.16 -30.92
C ARG A 381 -22.94 8.74 -31.49
N ASN A 382 -22.85 7.70 -30.66
CA ASN A 382 -22.76 6.31 -31.12
C ASN A 382 -24.12 5.56 -31.03
N ALA A 383 -24.97 5.84 -30.04
CA ALA A 383 -26.32 5.27 -29.94
C ALA A 383 -27.26 5.55 -31.14
N VAL A 384 -26.92 6.50 -32.02
CA VAL A 384 -27.80 6.97 -33.10
C VAL A 384 -27.97 5.92 -34.21
N ARG A 385 -27.10 4.92 -34.33
CA ARG A 385 -27.07 4.01 -35.49
C ARG A 385 -27.94 2.75 -35.35
N ASP A 386 -28.14 2.23 -34.13
CA ASP A 386 -28.64 0.85 -33.92
C ASP A 386 -29.96 0.72 -33.13
N GLY A 387 -30.80 1.76 -33.14
CA GLY A 387 -32.15 1.70 -32.54
C GLY A 387 -32.52 2.89 -31.66
N CYS A 388 -31.55 3.73 -31.27
CA CYS A 388 -31.79 4.98 -30.52
C CYS A 388 -31.71 6.26 -31.36
N GLY A 389 -31.60 6.17 -32.69
CA GLY A 389 -31.48 7.34 -33.57
C GLY A 389 -32.69 8.28 -33.56
N LYS A 390 -33.87 7.79 -33.16
CA LYS A 390 -35.10 8.58 -33.06
C LYS A 390 -35.27 9.12 -31.64
N ARG A 391 -35.57 10.42 -31.52
CA ARG A 391 -35.88 11.10 -30.24
C ARG A 391 -36.93 10.34 -29.41
N ARG A 392 -37.99 9.84 -30.06
CA ARG A 392 -39.04 9.04 -29.40
C ARG A 392 -38.52 7.75 -28.74
N ALA A 393 -37.47 7.12 -29.29
CA ALA A 393 -36.90 5.91 -28.71
C ALA A 393 -36.19 6.21 -27.38
N ILE A 394 -35.46 7.34 -27.31
CA ILE A 394 -34.83 7.82 -26.06
C ILE A 394 -35.91 8.24 -25.05
N GLU A 395 -36.96 8.93 -25.50
CA GLU A 395 -38.10 9.30 -24.63
C GLU A 395 -38.80 8.05 -24.06
N GLN A 396 -38.94 6.98 -24.85
CA GLN A 396 -39.49 5.70 -24.40
C GLN A 396 -38.60 5.03 -23.34
N VAL A 397 -37.28 5.02 -23.57
CA VAL A 397 -36.31 4.52 -22.58
C VAL A 397 -36.39 5.32 -21.28
N CYS A 398 -36.33 6.65 -21.36
CA CYS A 398 -36.36 7.50 -20.18
C CYS A 398 -37.70 7.49 -19.44
N GLY A 399 -38.81 7.32 -20.17
CA GLY A 399 -40.12 7.09 -19.58
C GLY A 399 -40.24 5.74 -18.86
N CYS A 400 -39.47 4.74 -19.28
CA CYS A 400 -39.40 3.45 -18.58
C CYS A 400 -38.47 3.51 -17.35
N VAL A 401 -37.28 4.10 -17.48
CA VAL A 401 -36.28 4.19 -16.39
C VAL A 401 -36.72 5.10 -15.24
N SER A 402 -37.46 6.17 -15.53
CA SER A 402 -37.76 7.21 -14.53
C SER A 402 -38.83 6.85 -13.47
N PRO A 403 -39.79 5.93 -13.72
CA PRO A 403 -40.71 5.44 -12.68
C PRO A 403 -40.63 3.94 -12.37
N ALA A 404 -40.02 3.09 -13.20
CA ALA A 404 -40.05 1.63 -13.03
C ALA A 404 -38.79 1.03 -12.40
N GLU A 405 -37.69 1.79 -12.34
CA GLU A 405 -36.45 1.44 -11.65
C GLU A 405 -36.38 2.13 -10.27
N ASP A 406 -37.48 2.11 -9.51
CA ASP A 406 -37.41 2.21 -8.05
C ASP A 406 -36.80 0.89 -7.55
N PHE A 407 -35.47 0.80 -7.68
CA PHE A 407 -34.68 -0.08 -6.86
C PHE A 407 -35.00 0.30 -5.42
N ALA A 408 -35.68 -0.60 -4.70
CA ALA A 408 -35.93 -0.44 -3.26
C ALA A 408 -34.67 0.15 -2.64
N ALA A 409 -34.86 1.22 -1.85
CA ALA A 409 -33.79 1.95 -1.20
C ALA A 409 -32.69 0.97 -0.78
N TYR A 410 -31.47 1.22 -1.24
CA TYR A 410 -30.29 0.52 -0.77
C TYR A 410 -30.21 0.78 0.73
N GLU A 411 -30.91 -0.03 1.54
CA GLU A 411 -30.65 -0.11 2.97
C GLU A 411 -29.22 -0.66 3.02
N GLU A 412 -28.26 0.20 3.29
CA GLU A 412 -26.94 -0.25 3.69
C GLU A 412 -27.14 -1.35 4.73
N PRO A 413 -26.53 -2.53 4.56
CA PRO A 413 -26.54 -3.51 5.62
C PRO A 413 -25.86 -2.84 6.82
N THR A 414 -26.68 -2.41 7.77
CA THR A 414 -26.21 -2.00 9.08
C THR A 414 -25.65 -3.27 9.69
N ASN A 415 -24.35 -3.45 9.56
CA ASN A 415 -23.60 -4.43 10.33
C ASN A 415 -23.71 -4.03 11.81
N VAL A 416 -24.80 -4.47 12.44
CA VAL A 416 -24.99 -4.44 13.87
C VAL A 416 -24.47 -5.77 14.41
N THR A 417 -23.22 -5.71 14.87
CA THR A 417 -22.64 -6.41 16.03
C THR A 417 -22.84 -7.93 16.19
N GLY A 418 -21.71 -8.64 16.16
CA GLY A 418 -21.45 -9.78 17.04
C GLY A 418 -20.09 -9.56 17.71
N LEU A 419 -20.12 -9.34 19.02
CA LEU A 419 -18.99 -9.27 19.95
C LEU A 419 -18.12 -10.53 19.91
#